data_AF-A0A7L2KRX1-F1
#
_entry.id   AF-A0A7L2KRX1-F1
#
_cell.length_a   1.000
_cell.length_b   1.000
_cell.length_c   1.000
_cell.angle_alpha   90.00
_cell.angle_beta   90.00
_cell.angle_gamma   90.00
#
_symmetry.space_group_name_H-M   'P 1'
#
loop_
_entity.id
_entity.type
_entity.pdbx_description
1 polymer ?
#
loop_
_entity_poly.entity_id
_entity_poly.type
_entity_poly.pdbx_seq_one_letter_code
_entity_poly.pdbx_strand_id
1 'polypeptide(L)'
;YQYPFMFGLILAFCWCSLVCCSRIYMGMHSILDVIAGFLYAILILAVFHPLVDLIDNFNLTYKYAPLIIISLHLALGIFSFTLDTWSTSRGDTAQILGCGAGVACGSHLNHLLGLQLDPAPHSLPLSLSSLSVTVFGKAILRLLIGVIVLLLTRVAMKRATIPLACQIFRVPHDDVRRARQRMEVELPYRYITYGMVGFSLMFVVPCLFHFIGLS
;
A
#
# COMPACT_ATOMS: atom_id res chain seq x y z
N TYR A 1 -13.35 16.54 5.04
CA TYR A 1 -14.64 16.91 4.42
C TYR A 1 -15.77 16.29 5.22
N GLN A 2 -16.87 17.01 5.43
CA GLN A 2 -18.11 16.37 5.90
C GLN A 2 -18.78 15.66 4.71
N TYR A 3 -18.47 14.38 4.54
CA TYR A 3 -19.21 13.54 3.60
C TYR A 3 -20.58 13.22 4.21
N PRO A 4 -21.68 13.28 3.42
CA PRO A 4 -22.97 12.80 3.89
C PRO A 4 -22.85 11.32 4.29
N PHE A 5 -23.12 11.01 5.55
CA PHE A 5 -22.96 9.65 6.10
C PHE A 5 -23.68 8.61 5.23
N MET A 6 -24.91 8.91 4.81
CA MET A 6 -25.70 8.04 3.95
C MET A 6 -25.02 7.73 2.62
N PHE A 7 -24.37 8.72 2.00
CA PHE A 7 -23.65 8.51 0.74
C PHE A 7 -22.43 7.61 0.95
N GLY A 8 -21.66 7.87 2.01
CA GLY A 8 -20.52 7.02 2.39
C GLY A 8 -20.94 5.58 2.67
N LEU A 9 -22.04 5.38 3.40
CA LEU A 9 -22.58 4.06 3.71
C LEU A 9 -23.05 3.31 2.47
N ILE A 10 -23.77 3.97 1.56
CA ILE A 10 -24.22 3.36 0.30
C ILE A 10 -23.00 2.97 -0.55
N LEU A 11 -22.02 3.86 -0.70
CA LEU A 11 -20.82 3.58 -1.47
C LEU A 11 -20.04 2.39 -0.89
N ALA A 12 -19.85 2.38 0.43
CA ALA A 12 -19.17 1.29 1.14
C ALA A 12 -19.92 -0.04 0.96
N PHE A 13 -21.25 -0.03 1.11
CA PHE A 13 -22.07 -1.22 0.91
C PHE A 13 -21.97 -1.73 -0.53
N CYS A 14 -22.19 -0.87 -1.53
CA CYS A 14 -22.09 -1.23 -2.94
C CYS A 14 -20.69 -1.77 -3.30
N TRP A 15 -19.64 -1.12 -2.80
CA TRP A 15 -18.26 -1.56 -3.05
C TRP A 15 -17.98 -2.92 -2.42
N CYS A 16 -18.33 -3.10 -1.14
CA CYS A 16 -18.17 -4.38 -0.44
C CYS A 16 -18.95 -5.51 -1.13
N SER A 17 -20.22 -5.27 -1.48
CA SER A 17 -21.03 -6.23 -2.22
C SER A 17 -20.42 -6.58 -3.58
N LEU A 18 -19.94 -5.58 -4.34
CA LEU A 18 -19.32 -5.81 -5.65
C LEU A 18 -18.06 -6.67 -5.54
N VAL A 19 -17.19 -6.38 -4.57
CA VAL A 19 -15.97 -7.17 -4.32
C VAL A 19 -16.32 -8.61 -3.91
N CYS A 20 -17.25 -8.80 -2.97
CA CYS A 20 -17.69 -10.12 -2.53
C CYS A 20 -18.30 -10.94 -3.68
N CYS A 21 -19.22 -10.35 -4.44
CA CYS A 21 -19.85 -11.00 -5.59
C CYS A 21 -18.83 -11.35 -6.68
N SER A 22 -17.81 -10.51 -6.92
CA SER A 22 -16.75 -10.78 -7.89
C SER A 22 -15.95 -12.05 -7.54
N ARG A 23 -15.68 -12.31 -6.26
CA ARG A 23 -14.94 -13.51 -5.82
C ARG A 23 -15.73 -14.80 -6.04
N ILE A 24 -17.04 -14.75 -5.78
CA ILE A 24 -17.97 -15.87 -6.03
C ILE A 24 -18.12 -16.10 -7.54
N TYR A 25 -18.32 -15.02 -8.30
CA TYR A 25 -18.49 -15.08 -9.75
C TYR A 25 -17.28 -15.69 -10.47
N MET A 26 -16.06 -15.32 -10.07
CA MET A 26 -14.82 -15.90 -10.61
C MET A 26 -14.56 -17.33 -10.14
N GLY A 27 -15.41 -17.91 -9.27
CA GLY A 27 -15.25 -19.26 -8.75
C GLY A 27 -14.05 -19.45 -7.82
N MET A 28 -13.44 -18.35 -7.34
CA MET A 28 -12.21 -18.38 -6.54
C MET A 28 -12.47 -18.63 -5.05
N HIS A 29 -13.70 -18.39 -4.58
CA HIS A 29 -14.10 -18.54 -3.18
C HIS A 29 -15.52 -19.07 -3.05
N SER A 30 -15.75 -19.87 -2.02
CA SER A 30 -17.09 -20.29 -1.63
C SER A 30 -17.86 -19.14 -0.94
N ILE A 31 -19.19 -19.27 -0.82
CA ILE A 31 -20.01 -18.34 -0.02
C ILE A 31 -19.52 -18.29 1.44
N LEU A 32 -19.11 -19.45 1.99
CA LEU A 32 -18.60 -19.54 3.34
C LEU A 32 -17.29 -18.77 3.52
N ASP A 33 -16.38 -18.84 2.53
CA ASP A 33 -15.12 -18.09 2.56
C ASP A 33 -15.38 -16.58 2.59
N VAL A 34 -16.38 -16.11 1.83
CA VAL A 34 -16.78 -14.69 1.81
C VAL A 34 -17.37 -14.26 3.15
N ILE A 35 -18.25 -15.06 3.76
CA ILE A 35 -18.82 -14.79 5.08
C ILE A 35 -17.71 -14.74 6.13
N ALA A 36 -16.80 -15.73 6.14
CA ALA A 36 -15.69 -15.77 7.07
C ALA A 36 -14.77 -14.55 6.89
N GLY A 37 -14.42 -14.20 5.64
CA GLY A 37 -13.61 -13.01 5.34
C GLY A 37 -14.25 -11.71 5.82
N PHE A 38 -15.57 -11.57 5.67
CA PHE A 38 -16.32 -10.41 6.17
C PHE A 38 -16.31 -10.33 7.70
N LEU A 39 -16.50 -11.46 8.40
CA LEU A 39 -16.41 -11.51 9.86
C LEU A 39 -14.99 -11.18 10.36
N TYR A 40 -13.95 -11.67 9.69
CA TYR A 40 -12.57 -11.29 10.00
C TYR A 40 -12.30 -9.80 9.77
N ALA A 41 -12.86 -9.20 8.71
CA ALA A 41 -12.74 -7.77 8.47
C ALA A 41 -13.39 -6.95 9.60
N ILE A 42 -14.58 -7.36 10.06
CA ILE A 42 -15.24 -6.74 11.23
C ILE A 42 -14.37 -6.88 12.48
N LEU A 43 -13.82 -8.07 12.73
CA LEU A 43 -12.95 -8.32 13.89
C LEU A 43 -11.69 -7.45 13.86
N ILE A 44 -11.02 -7.39 12.71
CA ILE A 44 -9.83 -6.54 12.50
C ILE A 44 -10.20 -5.08 12.73
N LEU A 45 -11.29 -4.59 12.15
CA LEU A 45 -11.75 -3.22 12.37
C LEU A 45 -12.06 -2.96 13.85
N ALA A 46 -12.78 -3.85 14.53
CA ALA A 46 -13.11 -3.68 15.95
C ALA A 46 -11.86 -3.58 16.84
N VAL A 47 -10.80 -4.33 16.52
CA VAL A 47 -9.53 -4.32 17.26
C VAL A 47 -8.67 -3.10 16.91
N PHE A 48 -8.53 -2.78 15.62
CA PHE A 48 -7.61 -1.73 15.17
C PHE A 48 -8.22 -0.33 15.19
N HIS A 49 -9.55 -0.19 15.10
CA HIS A 49 -10.22 1.11 15.16
C HIS A 49 -9.84 1.95 16.39
N PRO A 50 -9.86 1.43 17.64
CA PRO A 50 -9.41 2.23 18.79
C PRO A 50 -7.89 2.51 18.82
N LEU A 51 -7.11 1.79 18.01
CA LEU A 51 -5.64 1.89 17.98
C LEU A 51 -5.12 2.70 16.79
N VAL A 52 -5.96 3.00 15.80
CA VAL A 52 -5.51 3.56 14.51
C VAL A 52 -4.78 4.89 14.68
N ASP A 53 -5.34 5.80 15.49
CA ASP A 53 -4.73 7.11 15.75
C ASP A 53 -3.40 6.97 16.50
N LEU A 54 -3.30 6.03 17.44
CA LEU A 54 -2.06 5.79 18.18
C LEU A 54 -0.96 5.26 17.24
N ILE A 55 -1.31 4.31 16.37
CA ILE A 55 -0.40 3.72 15.38
C ILE A 55 0.05 4.79 14.38
N ASP A 56 -0.88 5.62 13.90
CA ASP A 56 -0.57 6.65 12.92
C ASP A 56 0.35 7.74 13.51
N ASN A 57 0.02 8.24 14.71
CA ASN A 57 0.87 9.19 15.43
C ASN A 57 2.28 8.62 15.67
N PHE A 58 2.38 7.35 16.07
CA PHE A 58 3.67 6.67 16.21
C PHE A 58 4.44 6.63 14.89
N ASN A 59 3.78 6.19 13.81
CA ASN A 59 4.39 6.09 12.48
C ASN A 59 4.91 7.45 11.98
N LEU A 60 4.16 8.53 12.20
CA LEU A 60 4.49 9.86 11.68
C LEU A 60 5.54 10.60 12.52
N THR A 61 5.49 10.48 13.85
CA THR A 61 6.25 11.39 14.74
C THR A 61 7.48 10.76 15.39
N TYR A 62 7.48 9.44 15.61
CA TYR A 62 8.56 8.81 16.35
C TYR A 62 9.82 8.63 15.50
N LYS A 63 10.97 9.14 15.97
CA LYS A 63 12.24 9.17 15.22
C LYS A 63 12.68 7.82 14.65
N TYR A 64 12.43 6.72 15.37
CA TYR A 64 12.82 5.38 14.95
C TYR A 64 11.66 4.58 14.36
N ALA A 65 10.50 5.20 14.11
CA ALA A 65 9.36 4.51 13.53
C ALA A 65 9.68 3.80 12.21
N PRO A 66 10.39 4.41 11.23
CA PRO A 66 10.71 3.71 9.98
C PRO A 66 11.47 2.40 10.19
N LEU A 67 12.45 2.38 11.11
CA LEU A 67 13.22 1.17 11.42
C LEU A 67 12.34 0.10 12.05
N ILE A 68 11.47 0.48 12.99
CA ILE A 68 10.54 -0.43 13.67
C ILE A 68 9.52 -0.98 12.69
N ILE A 69 8.93 -0.13 11.83
CA ILE A 69 7.95 -0.51 10.81
C ILE A 69 8.56 -1.52 9.84
N ILE A 70 9.73 -1.23 9.27
CA ILE A 70 10.41 -2.13 8.33
C ILE A 70 10.71 -3.47 9.02
N SER A 71 11.28 -3.42 10.23
CA SER A 71 11.65 -4.62 10.98
C SER A 71 10.42 -5.48 11.32
N LEU A 72 9.32 -4.86 11.77
CA LEU A 72 8.07 -5.53 12.10
C LEU A 72 7.46 -6.21 10.87
N HIS A 73 7.33 -5.48 9.75
CA HIS A 73 6.77 -6.03 8.52
C HIS A 73 7.65 -7.13 7.93
N LEU A 74 8.98 -7.01 8.04
CA LEU A 74 9.91 -8.05 7.63
C LEU A 74 9.77 -9.30 8.52
N ALA A 75 9.69 -9.13 9.83
CA ALA A 75 9.50 -10.23 10.78
C ALA A 75 8.18 -10.96 10.52
N LEU A 76 7.07 -10.23 10.36
CA LEU A 76 5.77 -10.80 9.97
C LEU A 76 5.85 -11.56 8.64
N GLY A 77 6.63 -11.06 7.68
CA GLY A 77 6.90 -11.74 6.43
C GLY A 77 7.57 -13.09 6.69
N ILE A 78 8.70 -13.10 7.41
CA ILE A 78 9.45 -14.30 7.75
C ILE A 78 8.55 -15.34 8.43
N PHE A 79 7.76 -14.95 9.44
CA PHE A 79 6.84 -15.85 10.14
C PHE A 79 5.69 -16.35 9.24
N SER A 80 5.21 -15.53 8.30
CA SER A 80 4.19 -15.96 7.34
C SER A 80 4.74 -16.94 6.30
N PHE A 81 6.07 -16.98 6.13
CA PHE A 81 6.77 -17.77 5.12
C PHE A 81 7.33 -19.09 5.66
N THR A 82 7.14 -19.40 6.94
CA THR A 82 7.49 -20.72 7.51
C THR A 82 6.49 -21.83 7.18
N LEU A 83 5.40 -21.53 6.46
CA LEU A 83 4.46 -22.55 6.00
C LEU A 83 5.08 -23.39 4.87
N ASP A 84 5.09 -24.72 5.03
CA ASP A 84 5.85 -25.68 4.21
C ASP A 84 5.36 -25.82 2.75
N THR A 85 4.23 -25.20 2.40
CA THR A 85 3.67 -25.27 1.04
C THR A 85 3.91 -23.98 0.26
N TRP A 86 4.37 -24.12 -0.98
CA TRP A 86 4.40 -23.02 -1.93
C TRP A 86 2.96 -22.63 -2.28
N SER A 87 2.65 -21.33 -2.16
CA SER A 87 1.36 -20.79 -2.56
C SER A 87 1.51 -19.36 -3.08
N THR A 88 0.61 -18.96 -3.98
CA THR A 88 0.56 -17.59 -4.51
C THR A 88 0.34 -16.55 -3.41
N SER A 89 -0.37 -16.93 -2.34
CA SER A 89 -0.67 -16.07 -1.19
C SER A 89 0.60 -15.55 -0.50
N ARG A 90 1.69 -16.30 -0.47
CA ARG A 90 2.95 -15.86 0.16
C ARG A 90 3.56 -14.67 -0.56
N GLY A 91 3.62 -14.74 -1.89
CA GLY A 91 4.10 -13.62 -2.69
C GLY A 91 3.23 -12.39 -2.54
N ASP A 92 1.92 -12.58 -2.36
CA ASP A 92 0.97 -11.49 -2.12
C ASP A 92 1.15 -10.88 -0.72
N THR A 93 1.39 -11.71 0.30
CA THR A 93 1.74 -11.25 1.66
C THR A 93 3.04 -10.44 1.67
N ALA A 94 4.09 -10.89 0.97
CA ALA A 94 5.34 -10.13 0.85
C ALA A 94 5.10 -8.74 0.21
N GLN A 95 4.25 -8.70 -0.81
CA GLN A 95 3.87 -7.47 -1.50
C GLN A 95 3.07 -6.54 -0.58
N ILE A 96 2.08 -7.05 0.16
CA ILE A 96 1.25 -6.26 1.10
C ILE A 96 2.12 -5.70 2.22
N LEU A 97 2.97 -6.54 2.83
CA LEU A 97 3.85 -6.11 3.92
C LEU A 97 4.89 -5.10 3.45
N GLY A 98 5.47 -5.30 2.26
CA GLY A 98 6.38 -4.34 1.64
C GLY A 98 5.68 -3.01 1.40
N CYS A 99 4.52 -3.04 0.75
CA CYS A 99 3.71 -1.84 0.47
C CYS A 99 3.37 -1.07 1.76
N GLY A 100 2.89 -1.76 2.80
CA GLY A 100 2.56 -1.15 4.09
C GLY A 100 3.76 -0.47 4.75
N ALA A 101 4.92 -1.15 4.78
CA ALA A 101 6.16 -0.56 5.29
C ALA A 101 6.58 0.66 4.48
N GLY A 102 6.50 0.59 3.15
CA GLY A 102 6.81 1.69 2.25
C GLY A 102 5.91 2.90 2.44
N VAL A 103 4.60 2.68 2.52
CA VAL A 103 3.60 3.71 2.80
C VAL A 103 3.90 4.41 4.11
N ALA A 104 4.07 3.65 5.20
CA ALA A 104 4.28 4.25 6.51
C ALA A 104 5.64 4.99 6.61
N CYS A 105 6.71 4.47 6.01
CA CYS A 105 7.99 5.19 5.92
C CYS A 105 7.89 6.45 5.04
N GLY A 106 7.15 6.38 3.94
CA GLY A 106 6.92 7.51 3.04
C GLY A 106 6.11 8.61 3.74
N SER A 107 5.07 8.24 4.49
CA SER A 107 4.28 9.17 5.30
C SER A 107 5.11 9.81 6.40
N HIS A 108 5.98 9.05 7.08
CA HIS A 108 6.91 9.60 8.06
C HIS A 108 7.82 10.68 7.45
N LEU A 109 8.44 10.39 6.31
CA LEU A 109 9.34 11.34 5.65
C LEU A 109 8.58 12.55 5.08
N ASN A 110 7.38 12.34 4.54
CA ASN A 110 6.49 13.39 4.07
C ASN A 110 6.14 14.34 5.23
N HIS A 111 5.78 13.80 6.39
CA HIS A 111 5.50 14.56 7.61
C HIS A 111 6.73 15.34 8.11
N LEU A 112 7.91 14.70 8.16
CA LEU A 112 9.16 15.37 8.55
C LEU A 112 9.52 16.57 7.64
N LEU A 113 9.19 16.49 6.35
CA LEU A 113 9.47 17.53 5.37
C LEU A 113 8.31 18.52 5.18
N GLY A 114 7.18 18.30 5.86
CA GLY A 114 6.00 19.16 5.80
C GLY A 114 5.35 19.26 4.42
N LEU A 115 5.45 18.23 3.57
CA LEU A 115 4.93 18.27 2.19
C LEU A 115 3.39 18.14 2.14
N GLN A 116 2.79 17.37 3.04
CA GLN A 116 1.34 17.23 3.19
C GLN A 116 0.97 17.32 4.68
N LEU A 117 0.86 18.55 5.17
CA LEU A 117 0.43 18.83 6.53
C LEU A 117 -1.09 18.72 6.62
N ASP A 118 -1.57 18.13 7.72
CA ASP A 118 -2.99 18.12 8.01
C ASP A 118 -3.52 19.56 8.12
N PRO A 119 -4.72 19.82 7.58
CA PRO A 119 -5.38 21.09 7.77
C PRO A 119 -5.53 21.38 9.26
N ALA A 120 -5.22 22.61 9.66
CA ALA A 120 -5.31 23.01 11.06
C ALA A 120 -6.73 22.78 11.61
N PRO A 121 -6.93 22.38 12.88
CA PRO A 121 -8.23 21.98 13.41
C PRO A 121 -9.35 23.03 13.25
N HIS A 122 -8.98 24.32 13.26
CA HIS A 122 -9.91 25.43 13.06
C HIS A 122 -10.46 25.55 11.63
N SER A 123 -9.82 24.89 10.65
CA SER A 123 -10.29 24.84 9.25
C SER A 123 -11.31 23.71 9.00
N LEU A 124 -11.64 22.93 10.05
CA LEU A 124 -12.63 21.87 10.00
C LEU A 124 -14.03 22.39 10.41
N PRO A 125 -15.12 21.93 9.75
CA PRO A 125 -15.15 20.94 8.69
C PRO A 125 -14.82 21.52 7.29
N LEU A 126 -13.96 20.84 6.55
CA LEU A 126 -13.68 21.17 5.14
C LEU A 126 -14.96 21.07 4.30
N SER A 127 -15.36 22.18 3.68
CA SER A 127 -16.47 22.23 2.73
C SER A 127 -16.09 21.60 1.40
N LEU A 128 -17.03 20.90 0.75
CA LEU A 128 -16.85 20.39 -0.61
C LEU A 128 -16.66 21.58 -1.57
N SER A 129 -15.47 21.69 -2.15
CA SER A 129 -15.24 22.68 -3.21
C SER A 129 -16.16 22.37 -4.39
N SER A 130 -16.70 23.40 -5.03
CA SER A 130 -17.46 23.22 -6.27
C SER A 130 -16.62 22.49 -7.31
N LEU A 131 -17.22 21.51 -7.98
CA LEU A 131 -16.55 20.71 -8.99
C LEU A 131 -16.28 21.59 -10.22
N SER A 132 -15.13 22.24 -10.25
CA SER A 132 -14.68 23.03 -11.39
C SER A 132 -13.93 22.15 -12.39
N VAL A 133 -14.01 22.51 -13.67
CA VAL A 133 -13.23 21.90 -14.76
C VAL A 133 -11.73 21.92 -14.44
N THR A 134 -11.25 22.96 -13.75
CA THR A 134 -9.84 23.07 -13.35
C THR A 134 -9.44 22.05 -12.28
N VAL A 135 -10.29 21.84 -11.27
CA VAL A 135 -10.06 20.83 -10.21
C VAL A 135 -10.11 19.43 -10.81
N PHE A 136 -11.07 19.17 -11.69
CA PHE A 136 -11.18 17.91 -12.41
C PHE A 136 -9.95 17.66 -13.30
N GLY A 137 -9.53 18.64 -14.10
CA GLY A 137 -8.34 18.55 -14.94
C GLY A 137 -7.06 18.29 -14.13
N LYS A 138 -6.88 18.99 -13.00
CA LYS A 138 -5.77 18.74 -12.06
C LYS A 138 -5.82 17.32 -11.50
N ALA A 139 -6.99 16.83 -11.11
CA ALA A 139 -7.15 15.47 -10.58
C ALA A 139 -6.77 14.40 -11.63
N ILE A 140 -7.22 14.55 -12.88
CA ILE A 140 -6.85 13.66 -13.98
C ILE A 140 -5.33 13.71 -14.24
N LEU A 141 -4.74 14.90 -14.26
CA LEU A 141 -3.31 15.04 -14.49
C LEU A 141 -2.47 14.40 -13.37
N ARG A 142 -2.87 14.60 -12.10
CA ARG A 142 -2.27 13.90 -10.95
C ARG A 142 -2.39 12.39 -11.09
N LEU A 143 -3.56 11.88 -11.47
CA LEU A 143 -3.77 10.45 -11.67
C LEU A 143 -2.81 9.90 -12.74
N LEU A 144 -2.76 10.53 -13.91
CA LEU A 144 -1.92 10.07 -15.02
C LEU A 144 -0.43 10.11 -14.68
N ILE A 145 0.06 11.25 -14.19
CA ILE A 145 1.48 11.41 -13.81
C ILE A 145 1.83 10.45 -12.66
N GLY A 146 0.97 10.39 -11.63
CA GLY A 146 1.17 9.51 -10.48
C GLY A 146 1.28 8.04 -10.90
N VAL A 147 0.35 7.56 -11.73
CA VAL A 147 0.40 6.18 -12.25
C VAL A 147 1.68 5.93 -13.06
N ILE A 148 2.09 6.86 -13.92
CA ILE A 148 3.34 6.73 -14.69
C ILE A 148 4.54 6.60 -13.75
N VAL A 149 4.67 7.47 -12.76
CA VAL A 149 5.77 7.42 -11.77
C VAL A 149 5.78 6.09 -11.02
N LEU A 150 4.63 5.63 -10.53
CA LEU A 150 4.53 4.36 -9.80
C LEU A 150 4.88 3.15 -10.67
N LEU A 151 4.47 3.14 -11.94
CA LEU A 151 4.83 2.09 -12.89
C LEU A 151 6.33 2.10 -13.21
N LEU A 152 6.93 3.28 -13.38
CA LEU A 152 8.37 3.44 -13.59
C LEU A 152 9.15 2.95 -12.35
N THR A 153 8.75 3.36 -11.15
CA THR A 153 9.34 2.85 -9.89
C THR A 153 9.25 1.32 -9.85
N ARG A 154 8.09 0.74 -10.15
CA ARG A 154 7.91 -0.72 -10.16
C ARG A 154 8.86 -1.41 -11.13
N VAL A 155 9.01 -0.89 -12.35
CA VAL A 155 9.89 -1.47 -13.38
C VAL A 155 11.36 -1.32 -12.98
N ALA A 156 11.77 -0.14 -12.55
CA ALA A 156 13.14 0.15 -12.12
C ALA A 156 13.54 -0.74 -10.93
N MET A 157 12.69 -0.80 -9.91
CA MET A 157 12.94 -1.60 -8.72
C MET A 157 12.94 -3.10 -9.00
N LYS A 158 12.07 -3.61 -9.89
CA LYS A 158 12.16 -5.01 -10.33
C LYS A 158 13.47 -5.31 -11.05
N ARG A 159 13.93 -4.41 -11.92
CA ARG A 159 15.19 -4.58 -12.64
C ARG A 159 16.40 -4.53 -11.72
N ALA A 160 16.34 -3.76 -10.63
CA ALA A 160 17.41 -3.69 -9.65
C ALA A 160 17.38 -4.85 -8.63
N THR A 161 16.23 -5.14 -8.05
CA THR A 161 16.12 -6.05 -6.88
C THR A 161 16.28 -7.53 -7.26
N ILE A 162 15.82 -7.94 -8.44
CA ILE A 162 15.90 -9.33 -8.88
C ILE A 162 17.36 -9.81 -9.07
N PRO A 163 18.23 -9.10 -9.83
CA PRO A 163 19.62 -9.53 -9.94
C PRO A 163 20.36 -9.44 -8.60
N LEU A 164 20.09 -8.43 -7.77
CA LEU A 164 20.67 -8.32 -6.42
C LEU A 164 20.28 -9.52 -5.54
N ALA A 165 19.01 -9.92 -5.55
CA ALA A 165 18.57 -11.10 -4.82
C ALA A 165 19.23 -12.39 -5.35
N CYS A 166 19.33 -12.55 -6.68
CA CYS A 166 20.04 -13.70 -7.26
C CYS A 166 21.50 -13.75 -6.81
N GLN A 167 22.18 -12.60 -6.77
CA GLN A 167 23.58 -12.50 -6.32
C GLN A 167 23.73 -12.84 -4.83
N ILE A 168 22.87 -12.28 -3.96
CA ILE A 168 22.89 -12.52 -2.51
C ILE A 168 22.65 -13.99 -2.19
N PHE A 169 21.68 -14.62 -2.84
CA PHE A 169 21.31 -16.03 -2.63
C PHE A 169 22.07 -17.01 -3.53
N ARG A 170 23.06 -16.53 -4.29
CA ARG A 170 23.90 -17.34 -5.20
C ARG A 170 23.08 -18.23 -6.16
N VAL A 171 21.98 -17.70 -6.67
CA VAL A 171 21.13 -18.37 -7.66
C VAL A 171 21.72 -18.12 -9.06
N PRO A 172 21.92 -19.16 -9.91
CA PRO A 172 22.44 -18.99 -11.26
C PRO A 172 21.61 -18.00 -12.09
N HIS A 173 22.28 -17.09 -12.79
CA HIS A 173 21.65 -16.04 -13.60
C HIS A 173 21.08 -16.53 -14.94
N ASP A 174 21.37 -17.78 -15.33
CA ASP A 174 21.06 -18.32 -16.66
C ASP A 174 19.57 -18.36 -16.99
N ASP A 175 18.70 -18.42 -15.96
CA ASP A 175 17.25 -18.33 -16.15
C ASP A 175 16.59 -17.45 -15.08
N VAL A 176 16.47 -16.16 -15.39
CA VAL A 176 15.80 -15.16 -14.54
C VAL A 176 14.33 -15.53 -14.28
N ARG A 177 13.65 -16.27 -15.17
CA ARG A 177 12.27 -16.71 -14.93
C ARG A 177 12.23 -17.78 -13.86
N ARG A 178 13.12 -18.78 -13.90
CA ARG A 178 13.24 -19.80 -12.84
C ARG A 178 13.73 -19.20 -11.53
N ALA A 179 14.66 -18.24 -11.57
CA ALA A 179 15.12 -17.56 -10.37
C ALA A 179 13.97 -16.86 -9.62
N ARG A 180 13.03 -16.23 -10.33
CA ARG A 180 11.84 -15.59 -9.73
C ARG A 180 10.85 -16.56 -9.06
N GLN A 181 10.95 -17.85 -9.35
CA GLN A 181 10.10 -18.87 -8.72
C GLN A 181 10.74 -19.42 -7.44
N ARG A 182 12.02 -19.13 -7.20
CA ARG A 182 12.70 -19.47 -5.95
C ARG A 182 12.27 -18.49 -4.86
N MET A 183 11.85 -19.04 -3.73
CA MET A 183 11.31 -18.31 -2.60
C MET A 183 12.27 -17.24 -2.08
N GLU A 184 13.56 -17.56 -2.06
CA GLU A 184 14.64 -16.69 -1.62
C GLU A 184 14.78 -15.45 -2.50
N VAL A 185 14.36 -15.53 -3.76
CA VAL A 185 14.37 -14.40 -4.69
C VAL A 185 13.01 -13.72 -4.72
N GLU A 186 11.93 -14.50 -4.77
CA GLU A 186 10.56 -14.01 -4.92
C GLU A 186 10.14 -13.04 -3.83
N LEU A 187 10.35 -13.44 -2.57
CA LEU A 187 9.85 -12.69 -1.43
C LEU A 187 10.61 -11.36 -1.27
N PRO A 188 11.96 -11.32 -1.31
CA PRO A 188 12.69 -10.07 -1.18
C PRO A 188 12.43 -9.11 -2.33
N TYR A 189 12.41 -9.58 -3.59
CA TYR A 189 12.15 -8.67 -4.71
C TYR A 189 10.73 -8.08 -4.61
N ARG A 190 9.71 -8.88 -4.27
CA ARG A 190 8.34 -8.38 -4.12
C ARG A 190 8.25 -7.37 -2.97
N TYR A 191 8.79 -7.72 -1.80
CA TYR A 191 8.79 -6.83 -0.64
C TYR A 191 9.43 -5.47 -0.97
N ILE A 192 10.66 -5.47 -1.50
CA ILE A 192 11.40 -4.23 -1.78
C ILE A 192 10.75 -3.44 -2.92
N THR A 193 10.32 -4.11 -4.00
CA THR A 193 9.70 -3.44 -5.15
C THR A 193 8.44 -2.71 -4.72
N TYR A 194 7.52 -3.39 -4.03
CA TYR A 194 6.24 -2.80 -3.66
C TYR A 194 6.35 -1.87 -2.46
N GLY A 195 7.34 -2.06 -1.58
CA GLY A 195 7.71 -1.06 -0.58
C GLY A 195 8.16 0.25 -1.21
N MET A 196 9.01 0.20 -2.23
CA MET A 196 9.39 1.42 -2.95
C MET A 196 8.24 2.05 -3.74
N VAL A 197 7.29 1.25 -4.24
CA VAL A 197 6.05 1.78 -4.85
C VAL A 197 5.20 2.49 -3.80
N GLY A 198 4.97 1.88 -2.62
CA GLY A 198 4.23 2.51 -1.52
C GLY A 198 4.91 3.77 -0.99
N PHE A 199 6.24 3.74 -0.85
CA PHE A 199 7.04 4.92 -0.49
C PHE A 199 6.94 6.01 -1.55
N SER A 200 7.01 5.66 -2.83
CA SER A 200 6.88 6.62 -3.92
C SER A 200 5.50 7.27 -3.93
N LEU A 201 4.45 6.50 -3.65
CA LEU A 201 3.08 7.01 -3.54
C LEU A 201 2.96 8.07 -2.45
N MET A 202 3.54 7.84 -1.27
CA MET A 202 3.40 8.75 -0.13
C MET A 202 4.43 9.88 -0.11
N PHE A 203 5.57 9.76 -0.79
CA PHE A 203 6.64 10.76 -0.72
C PHE A 203 7.04 11.31 -2.10
N VAL A 204 7.52 10.45 -3.01
CA VAL A 204 8.09 10.88 -4.30
C VAL A 204 7.06 11.60 -5.18
N VAL A 205 5.84 11.05 -5.26
CA VAL A 205 4.76 11.61 -6.08
C VAL A 205 4.27 12.96 -5.53
N PRO A 206 3.94 13.12 -4.23
CA PRO A 206 3.64 14.43 -3.65
C PRO A 206 4.76 15.45 -3.84
N CYS A 207 6.01 15.05 -3.63
CA CYS A 207 7.17 15.92 -3.83
C CYS A 207 7.28 16.39 -5.28
N LEU A 208 7.13 15.49 -6.25
CA LEU A 208 7.08 15.83 -7.67
C LEU A 208 5.95 16.83 -7.98
N PHE A 209 4.74 16.57 -7.45
CA PHE A 209 3.59 17.47 -7.64
C PHE A 209 3.84 18.85 -7.05
N HIS A 210 4.48 18.94 -5.90
CA HIS A 210 4.88 20.22 -5.33
C HIS A 210 5.82 20.99 -6.26
N PHE A 211 6.86 20.35 -6.80
CA PHE A 211 7.82 20.99 -7.71
C PHE A 211 7.22 21.46 -9.04
N ILE A 212 6.26 20.72 -9.60
CA ILE A 212 5.62 21.06 -10.88
C ILE A 212 4.36 21.92 -10.73
N GLY A 213 4.04 22.38 -9.51
CA GLY A 213 2.87 23.24 -9.25
C GLY A 213 1.52 22.52 -9.33
N LEU A 214 1.53 21.20 -9.14
CA LEU A 214 0.36 20.33 -9.13
C LEU A 214 -0.07 19.87 -7.74
N SER A 215 0.56 20.29 -6.64
CA SER A 215 0.14 19.94 -5.25
C SER A 215 -1.24 20.46 -4.87
#